data_AF-A0ABD3QK00-F1
#
_entry.id   AF-A0ABD3QK00-F1
#
_cell.length_a   1.000
_cell.length_b   1.000
_cell.length_c   1.000
_cell.angle_alpha   90.00
_cell.angle_beta   90.00
_cell.angle_gamma   90.00
#
_symmetry.space_group_name_H-M   'P 1'
#
loop_
_entity.id
_entity.type
_entity.pdbx_description
1 polymer ?
#
loop_
_entity_poly.entity_id
_entity_poly.type
_entity_poly.pdbx_seq_one_letter_code
_entity_poly.pdbx_strand_id
1 'polypeptide(L)'
;MKDTPDELLHILAHALPTVVSYHHLDNIVQGNAEGTRILARHSSSISEAEHSVTHDVEGPSEAGPPVDWDETELFLKRVSASAYVHKSWKDMRRTLLYLRTEVRFYNEIVPLLLGEDVTNEECSSSTLRSMIPTCHHAEYDLKGLVDEDSPATDVNAPCPVSEEELPRHLDGKGGYILLQSLSPSHGYYQRSPITTQESILCLEAVARLHASASGNVSLLQEISNRLSNAGGSYHLKFRNPKELQNIVSSWQSFRENFVGLEETRILEKTSVVALGQRVYDMAEYVSNELTPGVQDEYATLVHGDYKAMNVFLPTNGITENSNKNAIMIDFSCVGIGYGMSDVAMHIVHAVLPSDLEHGNEQYLVEQYLCALEDAVNLKHCKTAGGNECHHRWTFPRDIAWRQYQLACIDYLRFIMGRFWQSAMLETFEKKKSSKNTTLINRDVKAAMAFIEKVDRYLELFEDEKKEGVEK
;
A
#
# COMPACT_ATOMS: atom_id res chain seq x y z
N MET A 1 -6.75 3.40 -23.99
CA MET A 1 -6.92 4.44 -25.03
C MET A 1 -5.54 4.97 -25.38
N LYS A 2 -5.29 5.41 -26.62
CA LYS A 2 -4.11 6.26 -26.85
C LYS A 2 -4.57 7.67 -26.51
N ASP A 3 -3.99 8.26 -25.47
CA ASP A 3 -4.26 9.65 -25.17
C ASP A 3 -3.90 10.48 -26.40
N THR A 4 -4.69 11.50 -26.67
CA THR A 4 -4.20 12.53 -27.59
C THR A 4 -2.96 13.12 -26.92
N PRO A 5 -1.80 13.21 -27.61
CA PRO A 5 -0.56 13.75 -27.04
C PRO A 5 -0.75 15.07 -26.25
N ASP A 6 -1.76 15.85 -26.64
CA ASP A 6 -2.14 17.12 -26.01
C ASP A 6 -2.68 16.99 -24.57
N GLU A 7 -3.35 15.87 -24.22
CA GLU A 7 -3.99 15.71 -22.90
C GLU A 7 -2.96 15.52 -21.79
N LEU A 8 -2.01 14.60 -21.98
CA LEU A 8 -0.96 14.36 -21.00
C LEU A 8 0.02 15.53 -20.92
N LEU A 9 0.28 16.22 -22.04
CA LEU A 9 1.11 17.42 -22.01
C LEU A 9 0.48 18.53 -21.14
N HIS A 10 -0.85 18.70 -21.18
CA HIS A 10 -1.55 19.63 -20.31
C HIS A 10 -1.37 19.26 -18.82
N ILE A 11 -1.52 17.98 -18.48
CA ILE A 11 -1.30 17.49 -17.11
C ILE A 11 0.15 17.74 -16.66
N LEU A 12 1.12 17.41 -17.51
CA LEU A 12 2.54 17.59 -17.22
C LEU A 12 2.91 19.06 -17.08
N ALA A 13 2.39 19.95 -17.93
CA ALA A 13 2.62 21.39 -17.85
C ALA A 13 1.96 22.00 -16.60
N HIS A 14 0.82 21.49 -16.16
CA HIS A 14 0.23 21.92 -14.89
C HIS A 14 1.09 21.51 -13.69
N ALA A 15 1.58 20.26 -13.67
CA ALA A 15 2.41 19.71 -12.60
C ALA A 15 3.83 20.29 -12.57
N LEU A 16 4.40 20.52 -13.76
CA LEU A 16 5.78 20.93 -14.02
C LEU A 16 5.78 21.95 -15.16
N PRO A 17 5.59 23.26 -14.87
CA PRO A 17 5.37 24.31 -15.88
C PRO A 17 6.45 24.46 -16.94
N THR A 18 7.65 23.93 -16.71
CA THR A 18 8.76 23.98 -17.66
C THR A 18 8.72 22.85 -18.69
N VAL A 19 7.83 21.86 -18.57
CA VAL A 19 7.71 20.74 -19.50
C VAL A 19 7.15 21.21 -20.85
N VAL A 20 7.86 20.90 -21.94
CA VAL A 20 7.46 21.24 -23.31
C VAL A 20 7.15 20.04 -24.18
N SER A 21 7.67 18.87 -23.81
CA SER A 21 7.40 17.61 -24.51
C SER A 21 7.67 16.43 -23.59
N TYR A 22 7.20 15.25 -23.98
CA TYR A 22 7.44 14.03 -23.23
C TYR A 22 7.51 12.81 -24.15
N HIS A 23 8.12 11.73 -23.65
CA HIS A 23 8.17 10.43 -24.31
C HIS A 23 7.76 9.32 -23.34
N HIS A 24 6.95 8.38 -23.81
CA HIS A 24 6.67 7.16 -23.04
C HIS A 24 7.88 6.23 -23.11
N LEU A 25 8.33 5.75 -21.94
CA LEU A 25 9.42 4.79 -21.83
C LEU A 25 8.89 3.35 -21.86
N ASP A 26 8.01 3.01 -20.92
CA ASP A 26 7.34 1.73 -20.87
C ASP A 26 6.02 1.77 -20.09
N ASN A 27 5.24 0.70 -20.24
CA ASN A 27 4.00 0.48 -19.51
C ASN A 27 4.22 -0.58 -18.42
N ILE A 28 3.77 -0.26 -17.22
CA ILE A 28 3.77 -1.13 -16.05
C ILE A 28 2.31 -1.49 -15.77
N VAL A 29 1.97 -2.76 -15.99
CA VAL A 29 0.61 -3.25 -15.70
C VAL A 29 0.46 -3.42 -14.20
N GLN A 30 -0.35 -2.56 -13.57
CA GLN A 30 -0.81 -2.72 -12.19
C GLN A 30 -2.22 -3.32 -12.21
N GLY A 31 -2.58 -4.10 -11.19
CA GLY A 31 -3.80 -4.93 -11.24
C GLY A 31 -5.10 -4.13 -11.47
N ASN A 32 -5.17 -2.89 -10.97
CA ASN A 32 -6.33 -2.00 -11.08
C ASN A 32 -5.95 -0.60 -11.60
N ALA A 33 -4.81 -0.45 -12.27
CA ALA A 33 -4.38 0.82 -12.83
C ALA A 33 -3.42 0.60 -14.01
N GLU A 34 -3.40 1.57 -14.92
CA GLU A 34 -2.38 1.67 -15.94
C GLU A 34 -1.22 2.50 -15.38
N GLY A 35 -0.03 1.90 -15.28
CA GLY A 35 1.19 2.59 -14.91
C GLY A 35 2.03 2.85 -16.15
N THR A 36 2.64 4.03 -16.27
CA THR A 36 3.50 4.37 -17.41
C THR A 36 4.68 5.21 -16.94
N ARG A 37 5.90 4.83 -17.35
CA ARG A 37 7.08 5.68 -17.16
C ARG A 37 7.20 6.68 -18.30
N ILE A 38 7.48 7.92 -17.95
CA ILE A 38 7.54 9.06 -18.88
C ILE A 38 8.86 9.77 -18.69
N LEU A 39 9.47 10.21 -19.80
CA LEU A 39 10.60 11.12 -19.80
C LEU A 39 10.10 12.50 -20.26
N ALA A 40 9.99 13.44 -19.32
CA ALA A 40 9.55 14.81 -19.59
C ALA A 40 10.76 15.70 -19.90
N ARG A 41 10.66 16.53 -20.95
CA ARG A 41 11.70 17.49 -21.36
C ARG A 41 11.31 18.89 -20.96
N HIS A 42 12.25 19.59 -20.34
CA HIS A 42 12.05 20.93 -19.80
C HIS A 42 12.78 21.98 -20.64
N SER A 43 12.13 23.13 -20.87
CA SER A 43 12.74 24.27 -21.54
C SER A 43 13.27 25.28 -20.52
N SER A 44 14.59 25.46 -20.47
CA SER A 44 15.25 26.45 -19.61
C SER A 44 14.85 27.90 -19.95
N SER A 45 14.56 28.17 -21.23
CA SER A 45 14.22 29.49 -21.76
C SER A 45 12.83 30.02 -21.39
N ILE A 46 11.91 29.18 -20.91
CA ILE A 46 10.54 29.62 -20.58
C ILE A 46 10.54 30.48 -19.30
N SER A 47 11.52 30.32 -18.41
CA SER A 47 11.57 31.11 -17.17
C SER A 47 11.87 32.61 -17.39
N GLU A 48 12.43 32.99 -18.55
CA GLU A 48 12.83 34.37 -18.83
C GLU A 48 11.87 35.13 -19.77
N ALA A 49 11.02 34.41 -20.52
CA ALA A 49 10.25 34.98 -21.62
C ALA A 49 9.00 35.80 -21.19
N GLU A 50 8.53 35.69 -19.95
CA GLU A 50 7.37 36.48 -19.49
C GLU A 50 7.68 37.97 -19.24
N HIS A 51 8.93 38.44 -19.40
CA HIS A 51 9.31 39.84 -19.08
C HIS A 51 9.93 40.65 -20.23
N SER A 52 9.99 40.16 -21.47
CA SER A 52 10.54 40.97 -22.58
C SER A 52 9.69 40.87 -23.84
N VAL A 53 8.75 41.80 -23.98
CA VAL A 53 7.99 42.05 -25.22
C VAL A 53 8.56 43.31 -25.87
N THR A 54 9.59 43.21 -26.70
CA THR A 54 9.93 44.27 -27.67
C THR A 54 10.70 43.75 -28.89
N HIS A 55 10.14 44.10 -30.06
CA HIS A 55 10.72 44.32 -31.39
C HIS A 55 11.05 43.14 -32.33
N ASP A 56 10.19 43.03 -33.35
CA ASP A 56 10.32 42.26 -34.58
C ASP A 56 11.56 42.66 -35.41
N VAL A 57 12.44 41.70 -35.67
CA VAL A 57 13.42 41.76 -36.76
C VAL A 57 13.43 40.41 -37.47
N GLU A 58 12.87 40.36 -38.68
CA GLU A 58 12.89 39.19 -39.57
C GLU A 58 14.29 39.01 -40.17
N GLY A 59 15.01 37.99 -39.72
CA GLY A 59 16.30 37.57 -40.27
C GLY A 59 16.33 36.07 -40.57
N PRO A 60 17.13 35.61 -41.56
CA PRO A 60 17.19 34.22 -41.97
C PRO A 60 17.76 33.31 -40.87
N SER A 61 17.04 32.24 -40.57
CA SER A 61 17.30 31.25 -39.52
C SER A 61 18.60 30.47 -39.77
N GLU A 62 19.71 30.92 -39.20
CA GLU A 62 20.88 30.07 -38.97
C GLU A 62 20.51 28.97 -37.97
N ALA A 63 20.96 27.74 -38.21
CA ALA A 63 20.75 26.61 -37.29
C ALA A 63 21.41 26.96 -35.95
N GLY A 64 20.59 27.37 -34.99
CA GLY A 64 21.04 27.75 -33.65
C GLY A 64 21.79 26.61 -32.97
N PRO A 65 22.60 26.93 -31.94
CA PRO A 65 23.30 25.93 -31.15
C PRO A 65 22.33 24.88 -30.58
N PRO A 66 22.78 23.64 -30.36
CA PRO A 66 21.95 22.60 -29.76
C PRO A 66 21.39 23.10 -28.42
N VAL A 67 20.07 23.10 -28.30
CA VAL A 67 19.37 23.43 -27.05
C VAL A 67 19.66 22.33 -26.04
N ASP A 68 20.21 22.70 -24.89
CA ASP A 68 20.40 21.80 -23.75
C ASP A 68 19.05 21.61 -23.06
N TRP A 69 18.58 20.37 -23.00
CA TRP A 69 17.28 20.02 -22.43
C TRP A 69 17.51 19.30 -21.12
N ASP A 70 16.88 19.79 -20.05
CA ASP A 70 16.78 19.03 -18.81
C ASP A 70 15.68 17.96 -18.98
N GLU A 71 15.98 16.71 -18.58
CA GLU A 71 15.04 15.59 -18.66
C GLU A 71 14.72 15.04 -17.26
N THR A 72 13.43 14.83 -16.99
CA THR A 72 12.94 14.24 -15.73
C THR A 72 12.18 12.96 -16.01
N GLU A 73 12.57 11.86 -15.35
CA GLU A 73 11.81 10.61 -15.40
C GLU A 73 10.67 10.63 -14.35
N LEU A 74 9.45 10.39 -14.81
CA LEU A 74 8.23 10.40 -14.01
C LEU A 74 7.48 9.08 -14.14
N PHE A 75 6.62 8.78 -13.16
CA PHE A 75 5.69 7.67 -13.19
C PHE A 75 4.26 8.18 -13.14
N LEU A 76 3.48 7.87 -14.17
CA LEU A 76 2.05 8.17 -14.25
C LEU A 76 1.26 6.91 -13.90
N LYS A 77 0.47 6.96 -12.82
CA LYS A 77 -0.58 5.98 -12.50
C LYS A 77 -1.92 6.55 -12.94
N ARG A 78 -2.70 5.79 -13.69
CA ARG A 78 -4.01 6.21 -14.20
C ARG A 78 -5.07 5.15 -13.99
N VAL A 79 -6.27 5.61 -13.67
CA VAL A 79 -7.47 4.78 -13.60
C VAL A 79 -8.56 5.45 -14.42
N SER A 80 -8.99 4.79 -15.49
CA SER A 80 -10.13 5.24 -16.30
C SER A 80 -11.35 4.38 -15.97
N ALA A 81 -12.47 5.00 -15.60
CA ALA A 81 -13.67 4.27 -15.19
C ALA A 81 -14.22 3.39 -16.34
N SER A 82 -14.14 3.89 -17.58
CA SER A 82 -14.60 3.15 -18.77
C SER A 82 -13.81 1.86 -19.02
N ALA A 83 -12.57 1.75 -18.56
CA ALA A 83 -11.77 0.51 -18.65
C ALA A 83 -12.37 -0.64 -17.81
N TYR A 84 -13.24 -0.32 -16.84
CA TYR A 84 -13.84 -1.28 -15.91
C TYR A 84 -15.31 -1.59 -16.20
N VAL A 85 -15.87 -1.15 -17.34
CA VAL A 85 -17.28 -1.42 -17.72
C VAL A 85 -17.63 -2.91 -17.78
N HIS A 86 -16.63 -3.77 -17.97
CA HIS A 86 -16.77 -5.23 -18.01
C HIS A 86 -16.81 -5.88 -16.60
N LYS A 87 -16.63 -5.09 -15.53
CA LYS A 87 -16.70 -5.56 -14.14
C LYS A 87 -18.08 -5.29 -13.56
N SER A 88 -18.40 -5.98 -12.46
CA SER A 88 -19.58 -5.62 -11.65
C SER A 88 -19.42 -4.20 -11.11
N TRP A 89 -20.55 -3.48 -10.91
CA TRP A 89 -20.54 -2.15 -10.29
C TRP A 89 -19.75 -2.15 -8.97
N LYS A 90 -19.94 -3.18 -8.14
CA LYS A 90 -19.25 -3.34 -6.86
C LYS A 90 -17.73 -3.33 -7.00
N ASP A 91 -17.19 -4.07 -7.97
CA ASP A 91 -15.75 -4.14 -8.20
C ASP A 91 -15.22 -2.85 -8.82
N MET A 92 -15.94 -2.28 -9.79
CA MET A 92 -15.57 -1.01 -10.41
C MET A 92 -15.56 0.14 -9.39
N ARG A 93 -16.62 0.28 -8.60
CA ARG A 93 -16.72 1.29 -7.54
C ARG A 93 -15.60 1.17 -6.54
N ARG A 94 -15.21 -0.05 -6.14
CA ARG A 94 -14.06 -0.26 -5.25
C ARG A 94 -12.76 0.25 -5.89
N THR A 95 -12.52 -0.02 -7.18
CA THR A 95 -11.35 0.51 -7.89
C THR A 95 -11.35 2.04 -7.95
N LEU A 96 -12.51 2.68 -8.17
CA LEU A 96 -12.62 4.14 -8.17
C LEU A 96 -12.38 4.73 -6.77
N LEU A 97 -12.88 4.07 -5.73
CA LEU A 97 -12.61 4.46 -4.34
C LEU A 97 -11.13 4.33 -3.98
N TYR A 98 -10.46 3.27 -4.43
CA TYR A 98 -9.03 3.07 -4.25
C TYR A 98 -8.19 4.19 -4.87
N LEU A 99 -8.54 4.61 -6.09
CA LEU A 99 -7.95 5.78 -6.72
C LEU A 99 -8.17 7.05 -5.87
N ARG A 100 -9.43 7.30 -5.48
CA ARG A 100 -9.79 8.47 -4.68
C ARG A 100 -9.02 8.53 -3.37
N THR A 101 -8.95 7.42 -2.65
CA THR A 101 -8.21 7.28 -1.39
C THR A 101 -6.74 7.64 -1.58
N GLU A 102 -6.10 7.15 -2.64
CA GLU A 102 -4.68 7.44 -2.89
C GLU A 102 -4.45 8.91 -3.30
N VAL A 103 -5.31 9.49 -4.14
CA VAL A 103 -5.22 10.91 -4.49
C VAL A 103 -5.38 11.80 -3.25
N ARG A 104 -6.37 11.51 -2.39
CA ARG A 104 -6.57 12.25 -1.13
C ARG A 104 -5.39 12.05 -0.18
N PHE A 105 -4.81 10.85 -0.13
CA PHE A 105 -3.61 10.61 0.67
C PHE A 105 -2.49 11.59 0.28
N TYR A 106 -2.17 11.70 -1.02
CA TYR A 106 -1.12 12.60 -1.48
C TYR A 106 -1.48 14.09 -1.33
N ASN A 107 -2.71 14.49 -1.66
CA ASN A 107 -3.10 15.90 -1.67
C ASN A 107 -3.45 16.46 -0.28
N GLU A 108 -4.01 15.64 0.61
CA GLU A 108 -4.60 16.10 1.86
C GLU A 108 -3.81 15.60 3.07
N ILE A 109 -3.40 14.32 3.08
CA ILE A 109 -2.83 13.70 4.27
C ILE A 109 -1.31 13.85 4.33
N VAL A 110 -0.58 13.62 3.24
CA VAL A 110 0.87 13.80 3.19
C VAL A 110 1.30 15.20 3.65
N PRO A 111 0.65 16.31 3.23
CA PRO A 111 0.97 17.63 3.77
C PRO A 111 0.79 17.74 5.29
N LEU A 112 -0.22 17.08 5.87
CA LEU A 112 -0.40 17.06 7.33
C LEU A 112 0.68 16.23 8.03
N LEU A 113 1.07 15.09 7.45
CA LEU A 113 2.16 14.26 7.97
C LEU A 113 3.52 14.96 7.93
N LEU A 114 3.74 15.83 6.93
CA LEU A 114 5.00 16.55 6.73
C LEU A 114 4.99 17.97 7.31
N GLY A 115 3.81 18.55 7.56
CA GLY A 115 3.60 19.95 7.87
C GLY A 115 4.03 20.39 9.26
N GLU A 116 4.08 19.46 10.23
CA GLU A 116 4.58 19.76 11.58
C GLU A 116 6.07 20.18 11.59
N ASP A 117 6.85 19.85 10.54
CA ASP A 117 8.29 20.11 10.47
C ASP A 117 8.70 21.38 9.67
N VAL A 118 7.76 22.11 9.03
CA VAL A 118 8.11 23.14 8.01
C VAL A 118 8.64 24.45 8.59
N THR A 119 8.41 24.75 9.87
CA THR A 119 8.81 26.05 10.45
C THR A 119 10.30 26.16 10.85
N ASN A 120 11.05 25.06 10.83
CA ASN A 120 12.47 25.03 11.20
C ASN A 120 13.32 24.43 10.06
N GLU A 121 13.75 25.27 9.10
CA GLU A 121 14.60 24.88 7.95
C GLU A 121 15.91 24.18 8.35
N GLU A 122 16.41 24.41 9.57
CA GLU A 122 17.68 23.81 10.04
C GLU A 122 17.53 22.39 10.61
N CYS A 123 16.31 21.91 10.88
CA CYS A 123 16.09 20.56 11.41
C CYS A 123 15.79 19.58 10.26
N SER A 124 16.79 19.39 9.39
CA SER A 124 16.70 18.76 8.07
C SER A 124 15.92 17.44 8.02
N SER A 125 14.87 17.44 7.19
CA SER A 125 14.08 16.31 6.70
C SER A 125 13.39 15.45 7.76
N SER A 126 12.06 15.56 7.84
CA SER A 126 11.27 14.45 8.36
C SER A 126 11.69 13.20 7.57
N THR A 127 12.18 12.18 8.28
CA THR A 127 12.67 10.95 7.64
C THR A 127 11.58 10.30 6.77
N LEU A 128 10.30 10.58 7.08
CA LEU A 128 9.17 10.14 6.28
C LEU A 128 9.15 10.75 4.87
N ARG A 129 9.56 12.02 4.68
CA ARG A 129 9.60 12.65 3.35
C ARG A 129 10.45 11.86 2.36
N SER A 130 11.53 11.24 2.84
CA SER A 130 12.42 10.42 2.01
C SER A 130 11.91 8.99 1.76
N MET A 131 10.79 8.60 2.38
CA MET A 131 10.19 7.27 2.32
C MET A 131 8.85 7.24 1.56
N ILE A 132 8.38 8.40 1.11
CA ILE A 132 7.18 8.57 0.26
C ILE A 132 7.67 9.21 -1.05
N PRO A 133 7.20 8.77 -2.23
CA PRO A 133 7.59 9.41 -3.48
C PRO A 133 7.10 10.86 -3.51
N THR A 134 7.88 11.73 -4.13
CA THR A 134 7.38 13.06 -4.51
C THR A 134 6.18 12.87 -5.45
N CYS A 135 5.02 13.39 -5.03
CA CYS A 135 3.84 13.49 -5.86
C CYS A 135 3.81 14.89 -6.48
N HIS A 136 3.99 14.95 -7.80
CA HIS A 136 3.97 16.21 -8.54
C HIS A 136 2.54 16.70 -8.77
N HIS A 137 1.62 15.77 -9.03
CA HIS A 137 0.21 16.10 -9.20
C HIS A 137 -0.66 14.85 -9.01
N ALA A 138 -1.86 15.02 -8.47
CA ALA A 138 -2.84 13.95 -8.32
C ALA A 138 -4.26 14.53 -8.40
N GLU A 139 -5.11 13.92 -9.22
CA GLU A 139 -6.47 14.40 -9.46
C GLU A 139 -7.42 13.24 -9.79
N TYR A 140 -8.69 13.40 -9.46
CA TYR A 140 -9.76 12.51 -9.90
C TYR A 140 -11.04 13.29 -10.21
N ASP A 141 -11.86 12.75 -11.11
CA ASP A 141 -13.26 13.12 -11.31
C ASP A 141 -14.12 11.86 -11.23
N LEU A 142 -14.86 11.74 -10.13
CA LEU A 142 -15.83 10.68 -9.88
C LEU A 142 -17.26 11.21 -9.74
N LYS A 143 -17.50 12.47 -10.12
CA LYS A 143 -18.79 13.13 -9.95
C LYS A 143 -19.90 12.36 -10.67
N GLY A 144 -20.96 12.04 -9.94
CA GLY A 144 -22.09 11.25 -10.44
C GLY A 144 -21.88 9.74 -10.39
N LEU A 145 -20.70 9.26 -9.99
CA LEU A 145 -20.41 7.83 -9.77
C LEU A 145 -20.22 7.51 -8.28
N VAL A 146 -19.48 8.37 -7.57
CA VAL A 146 -19.15 8.19 -6.15
C VAL A 146 -19.25 9.53 -5.45
N ASP A 147 -20.06 9.61 -4.39
CA ASP A 147 -20.17 10.82 -3.57
C ASP A 147 -18.87 11.08 -2.80
N GLU A 148 -18.46 12.35 -2.67
CA GLU A 148 -17.24 12.75 -1.96
C GLU A 148 -17.21 12.24 -0.51
N ASP A 149 -18.36 12.25 0.17
CA ASP A 149 -18.48 11.81 1.56
C ASP A 149 -18.81 10.32 1.70
N SER A 150 -18.99 9.61 0.58
CA SER A 150 -19.23 8.18 0.62
C SER A 150 -18.03 7.50 1.28
N PRO A 151 -18.21 6.67 2.31
CA PRO A 151 -17.09 5.95 2.89
C PRO A 151 -16.52 4.99 1.84
N ALA A 152 -15.19 4.78 1.88
CA ALA A 152 -14.51 3.79 1.05
C ALA A 152 -15.02 2.35 1.28
N THR A 153 -15.80 2.18 2.34
CA THR A 153 -16.14 0.90 2.96
C THR A 153 -17.54 0.41 2.61
N ASP A 154 -18.40 1.28 2.08
CA ASP A 154 -19.76 0.89 1.71
C ASP A 154 -19.75 0.13 0.38
N VAL A 155 -19.46 -1.16 0.41
CA VAL A 155 -19.42 -2.00 -0.78
C VAL A 155 -20.79 -2.35 -1.36
N ASN A 156 -21.89 -1.90 -0.74
CA ASN A 156 -23.25 -2.24 -1.12
C ASN A 156 -24.03 -1.04 -1.70
N ALA A 157 -23.40 0.14 -1.80
CA ALA A 157 -23.96 1.29 -2.48
C ALA A 157 -24.44 0.90 -3.90
N PRO A 158 -25.73 1.12 -4.23
CA PRO A 158 -26.27 0.80 -5.55
C PRO A 158 -25.60 1.64 -6.64
N CYS A 159 -25.67 1.17 -7.89
CA CYS A 159 -25.23 1.98 -9.03
C CYS A 159 -26.14 3.21 -9.14
N PRO A 160 -25.60 4.44 -9.23
CA PRO A 160 -26.41 5.65 -9.30
C PRO A 160 -27.13 5.82 -10.66
N VAL A 161 -26.80 4.99 -11.65
CA VAL A 161 -27.31 5.02 -13.01
C VAL A 161 -27.74 3.62 -13.48
N SER A 162 -28.61 3.55 -14.49
CA SER A 162 -29.00 2.25 -15.06
C SER A 162 -27.82 1.59 -15.81
N GLU A 163 -27.87 0.27 -16.00
CA GLU A 163 -26.82 -0.46 -16.72
C GLU A 163 -26.67 0.02 -18.17
N GLU A 164 -27.75 0.44 -18.83
CA GLU A 164 -27.75 0.95 -20.20
C GLU A 164 -27.11 2.35 -20.30
N GLU A 165 -27.25 3.17 -19.26
CA GLU A 165 -26.72 4.53 -19.23
C GLU A 165 -25.29 4.59 -18.69
N LEU A 166 -24.85 3.55 -17.98
CA LEU A 166 -23.55 3.50 -17.32
C LEU A 166 -22.38 3.82 -18.27
N PRO A 167 -22.25 3.24 -19.49
CA PRO A 167 -21.11 3.53 -20.36
C PRO A 167 -20.95 5.02 -20.71
N ARG A 168 -22.05 5.77 -20.83
CA ARG A 168 -22.01 7.21 -21.11
C ARG A 168 -21.55 8.02 -19.90
N HIS A 169 -21.90 7.58 -18.70
CA HIS A 169 -21.50 8.22 -17.45
C HIS A 169 -20.06 7.92 -17.04
N LEU A 170 -19.45 6.87 -17.58
CA LEU A 170 -18.05 6.52 -17.34
C LEU A 170 -17.07 7.33 -18.19
N ASP A 171 -17.54 8.00 -19.25
CA ASP A 171 -16.68 8.76 -20.14
C ASP A 171 -16.07 9.97 -19.43
N GLY A 172 -14.75 10.15 -19.58
CA GLY A 172 -13.98 11.16 -18.85
C GLY A 172 -13.88 10.96 -17.32
N LYS A 173 -14.43 9.88 -16.75
CA LYS A 173 -14.36 9.60 -15.31
C LYS A 173 -13.15 8.76 -14.93
N GLY A 174 -12.63 9.01 -13.73
CA GLY A 174 -11.42 8.35 -13.25
C GLY A 174 -10.46 9.36 -12.63
N GLY A 175 -9.17 9.18 -12.87
CA GLY A 175 -8.14 10.05 -12.29
C GLY A 175 -6.73 9.52 -12.55
N TYR A 176 -5.76 10.28 -12.07
CA TYR A 176 -4.35 10.00 -12.27
C TYR A 176 -3.48 10.54 -11.11
N ILE A 177 -2.28 10.00 -11.01
CA ILE A 177 -1.26 10.36 -10.03
C ILE A 177 0.08 10.39 -10.75
N LEU A 178 0.76 11.54 -10.71
CA LEU A 178 2.07 11.77 -11.29
C LEU A 178 3.12 11.81 -10.17
N LEU A 179 3.94 10.76 -10.11
CA LEU A 179 4.96 10.54 -9.10
C LEU A 179 6.37 10.67 -9.70
N GLN A 180 7.37 10.92 -8.85
CA GLN A 180 8.77 10.72 -9.22
C GLN A 180 9.00 9.28 -9.69
N SER A 181 9.87 9.07 -10.70
CA SER A 181 10.27 7.72 -11.06
C SER A 181 11.21 7.11 -10.02
N LEU A 182 11.02 5.81 -9.75
CA LEU A 182 11.83 5.01 -8.82
C LEU A 182 12.55 3.87 -9.56
N SER A 183 13.03 4.17 -10.76
CA SER A 183 13.73 3.20 -11.60
C SER A 183 15.18 2.95 -11.14
N PRO A 184 15.87 1.94 -11.69
CA PRO A 184 17.28 1.69 -11.40
C PRO A 184 18.21 2.88 -11.71
N SER A 185 17.87 3.73 -12.69
CA SER A 185 18.62 4.98 -12.96
C SER A 185 18.52 5.97 -11.78
N HIS A 186 17.44 5.92 -11.01
CA HIS A 186 17.30 6.66 -9.75
C HIS A 186 17.86 5.91 -8.53
N GLY A 187 18.47 4.74 -8.75
CA GLY A 187 19.07 3.90 -7.71
C GLY A 187 18.06 3.19 -6.83
N TYR A 188 16.93 2.79 -7.42
CA TYR A 188 15.88 2.02 -6.75
C TYR A 188 15.50 0.75 -7.54
N TYR A 189 15.00 -0.27 -6.84
CA TYR A 189 14.47 -1.49 -7.46
C TYR A 189 13.35 -2.10 -6.62
N GLN A 190 12.58 -3.03 -7.21
CA GLN A 190 11.60 -3.85 -6.50
C GLN A 190 11.81 -5.33 -6.79
N ARG A 191 11.63 -6.18 -5.77
CA ARG A 191 11.64 -7.62 -5.95
C ARG A 191 10.79 -8.32 -4.90
N SER A 192 10.46 -9.57 -5.18
CA SER A 192 9.79 -10.47 -4.25
C SER A 192 10.11 -11.91 -4.65
N PRO A 193 10.66 -12.75 -3.76
CA PRO A 193 10.93 -12.46 -2.35
C PRO A 193 12.11 -11.49 -2.14
N ILE A 194 12.20 -10.95 -0.94
CA ILE A 194 13.28 -10.08 -0.44
C ILE A 194 14.05 -10.81 0.68
N THR A 195 15.26 -10.36 0.96
CA THR A 195 16.07 -10.89 2.09
C THR A 195 15.59 -10.33 3.43
N THR A 196 16.02 -10.94 4.52
CA THR A 196 15.80 -10.42 5.89
C THR A 196 16.24 -8.95 6.01
N GLN A 197 17.42 -8.59 5.49
CA GLN A 197 17.92 -7.22 5.59
C GLN A 197 17.10 -6.21 4.78
N GLU A 198 16.64 -6.59 3.59
CA GLU A 198 15.73 -5.76 2.79
C GLU A 198 14.37 -5.63 3.47
N SER A 199 13.90 -6.68 4.14
CA SER A 199 12.66 -6.62 4.92
C SER A 199 12.78 -5.67 6.10
N ILE A 200 13.93 -5.62 6.78
CA ILE A 200 14.20 -4.62 7.82
C ILE A 200 14.06 -3.20 7.27
N LEU A 201 14.64 -2.90 6.10
CA LEU A 201 14.51 -1.57 5.47
C LEU A 201 13.04 -1.20 5.16
N CYS A 202 12.24 -2.17 4.72
CA CYS A 202 10.81 -1.97 4.52
C CYS A 202 10.10 -1.70 5.86
N LEU A 203 10.34 -2.55 6.86
CA LEU A 203 9.73 -2.45 8.18
C LEU A 203 10.10 -1.15 8.89
N GLU A 204 11.33 -0.66 8.74
CA GLU A 204 11.74 0.66 9.19
C GLU A 204 10.92 1.76 8.50
N ALA A 205 10.76 1.71 7.18
CA ALA A 205 10.00 2.71 6.44
C ALA A 205 8.53 2.78 6.90
N VAL A 206 7.87 1.63 7.07
CA VAL A 206 6.48 1.60 7.54
C VAL A 206 6.35 1.95 9.02
N ALA A 207 7.34 1.62 9.86
CA ALA A 207 7.39 2.08 11.24
C ALA A 207 7.39 3.61 11.34
N ARG A 208 8.10 4.30 10.44
CA ARG A 208 8.10 5.78 10.40
C ARG A 208 6.79 6.36 9.89
N LEU A 209 6.12 5.68 8.95
CA LEU A 209 4.75 6.04 8.56
C LEU A 209 3.82 5.96 9.78
N HIS A 210 3.88 4.86 10.53
CA HIS A 210 3.03 4.65 11.70
C HIS A 210 3.33 5.68 12.80
N ALA A 211 4.60 5.91 13.11
CA ALA A 211 5.01 6.91 14.10
C ALA A 211 4.50 8.32 13.78
N SER A 212 4.36 8.67 12.48
CA SER A 212 3.93 10.01 12.07
C SER A 212 2.51 10.35 12.53
N ALA A 213 1.60 9.37 12.55
CA ALA A 213 0.22 9.55 12.99
C ALA A 213 -0.02 9.10 14.45
N SER A 214 0.87 8.30 15.02
CA SER A 214 0.73 7.78 16.39
C SER A 214 0.56 8.90 17.42
N GLY A 215 -0.43 8.72 18.30
CA GLY A 215 -0.80 9.65 19.37
C GLY A 215 -1.45 10.97 18.91
N ASN A 216 -1.54 11.25 17.60
CA ASN A 216 -2.16 12.46 17.08
C ASN A 216 -3.63 12.19 16.73
N VAL A 217 -4.49 12.22 17.75
CA VAL A 217 -5.94 11.99 17.64
C VAL A 217 -6.61 12.86 16.59
N SER A 218 -6.25 14.15 16.50
CA SER A 218 -6.85 15.07 15.53
C SER A 218 -6.52 14.68 14.10
N LEU A 219 -5.27 14.30 13.83
CA LEU A 219 -4.85 13.78 12.53
C LEU A 219 -5.52 12.44 12.22
N LEU A 220 -5.61 11.52 13.18
CA LEU A 220 -6.31 10.24 13.00
C LEU A 220 -7.81 10.44 12.70
N GLN A 221 -8.45 11.44 13.31
CA GLN A 221 -9.82 11.80 12.98
C GLN A 221 -9.94 12.32 11.55
N GLU A 222 -9.01 13.16 11.10
CA GLU A 222 -8.98 13.65 9.72
C GLU A 222 -8.79 12.51 8.72
N ILE A 223 -7.83 11.61 8.98
CA ILE A 223 -7.62 10.40 8.18
C ILE A 223 -8.91 9.56 8.11
N SER A 224 -9.57 9.33 9.24
CA SER A 224 -10.82 8.56 9.31
C SER A 224 -11.94 9.20 8.48
N ASN A 225 -12.02 10.53 8.48
CA ASN A 225 -13.02 11.30 7.73
C ASN A 225 -12.74 11.33 6.22
N ARG A 226 -11.46 11.46 5.84
CA ARG A 226 -11.06 11.73 4.44
C ARG A 226 -10.71 10.47 3.65
N LEU A 227 -10.19 9.44 4.32
CA LEU A 227 -9.73 8.19 3.71
C LEU A 227 -10.69 7.03 4.03
N SER A 228 -10.15 5.89 4.47
CA SER A 228 -10.91 4.75 4.96
C SER A 228 -10.90 4.69 6.48
N ASN A 229 -12.07 4.47 7.09
CA ASN A 229 -12.21 4.37 8.55
C ASN A 229 -11.59 3.10 9.15
N ALA A 230 -11.24 2.13 8.31
CA ALA A 230 -10.29 1.07 8.63
C ALA A 230 -9.31 0.95 7.44
N GLY A 231 -8.01 0.85 7.72
CA GLY A 231 -7.00 0.56 6.71
C GLY A 231 -6.94 -0.93 6.44
N GLY A 232 -6.46 -1.30 5.25
CA GLY A 232 -6.27 -2.71 4.89
C GLY A 232 -7.10 -3.16 3.71
N SER A 233 -6.44 -3.60 2.64
CA SER A 233 -7.07 -4.15 1.43
C SER A 233 -7.87 -5.43 1.71
N TYR A 234 -7.57 -6.08 2.84
CA TYR A 234 -8.13 -7.34 3.28
C TYR A 234 -9.14 -7.21 4.42
N HIS A 235 -9.32 -6.04 5.03
CA HIS A 235 -10.17 -5.85 6.21
C HIS A 235 -11.62 -6.32 5.96
N LEU A 236 -12.19 -7.10 6.89
CA LEU A 236 -13.46 -7.83 6.69
C LEU A 236 -14.61 -6.95 6.19
N LYS A 237 -14.75 -5.74 6.73
CA LYS A 237 -15.81 -4.78 6.36
C LYS A 237 -15.78 -4.36 4.88
N PHE A 238 -14.64 -4.46 4.19
CA PHE A 238 -14.48 -4.01 2.79
C PHE A 238 -14.53 -5.15 1.79
N ARG A 239 -14.54 -6.38 2.30
CA ARG A 239 -14.52 -7.56 1.47
C ARG A 239 -15.90 -7.90 0.99
N ASN A 240 -15.95 -8.64 -0.10
CA ASN A 240 -17.22 -9.20 -0.55
C ASN A 240 -17.66 -10.22 0.51
N PRO A 241 -18.85 -10.10 1.13
CA PRO A 241 -19.30 -11.05 2.16
C PRO A 241 -19.28 -12.50 1.70
N LYS A 242 -19.41 -12.74 0.38
CA LYS A 242 -19.27 -14.07 -0.23
C LYS A 242 -17.89 -14.69 -0.03
N GLU A 243 -16.82 -13.89 0.08
CA GLU A 243 -15.47 -14.39 0.35
C GLU A 243 -15.41 -15.08 1.73
N LEU A 244 -16.07 -14.52 2.75
CA LEU A 244 -16.16 -15.18 4.07
C LEU A 244 -17.15 -16.36 4.04
N GLN A 245 -18.33 -16.19 3.44
CA GLN A 245 -19.34 -17.27 3.36
C GLN A 245 -18.81 -18.54 2.67
N ASN A 246 -17.93 -18.39 1.68
CA ASN A 246 -17.39 -19.50 0.90
C ASN A 246 -16.04 -20.02 1.45
N ILE A 247 -15.55 -19.52 2.59
CA ILE A 247 -14.21 -19.85 3.07
C ILE A 247 -14.05 -21.34 3.39
N VAL A 248 -15.08 -21.97 3.95
CA VAL A 248 -15.07 -23.40 4.32
C VAL A 248 -14.96 -24.27 3.07
N SER A 249 -15.80 -24.01 2.06
CA SER A 249 -15.73 -24.75 0.79
C SER A 249 -14.43 -24.46 0.03
N SER A 250 -13.95 -23.21 0.05
CA SER A 250 -12.70 -22.83 -0.63
C SER A 250 -11.50 -23.54 0.01
N TRP A 251 -11.49 -23.68 1.34
CA TRP A 251 -10.49 -24.45 2.06
C TRP A 251 -10.53 -25.93 1.73
N GLN A 252 -11.72 -26.52 1.68
CA GLN A 252 -11.87 -27.92 1.32
C GLN A 252 -11.31 -28.19 -0.07
N SER A 253 -11.67 -27.38 -1.07
CA SER A 253 -11.13 -27.50 -2.43
C SER A 253 -9.62 -27.31 -2.48
N PHE A 254 -9.07 -26.34 -1.74
CA PHE A 254 -7.61 -26.19 -1.62
C PHE A 254 -6.96 -27.46 -1.06
N ARG A 255 -7.48 -28.01 0.04
CA ARG A 255 -6.92 -29.24 0.63
C ARG A 255 -6.97 -30.42 -0.33
N GLU A 256 -8.09 -30.63 -1.01
CA GLU A 256 -8.26 -31.71 -1.99
C GLU A 256 -7.23 -31.63 -3.13
N ASN A 257 -6.87 -30.40 -3.56
CA ASN A 257 -5.90 -30.18 -4.64
C ASN A 257 -4.43 -30.34 -4.22
N PHE A 258 -4.12 -30.31 -2.92
CA PHE A 258 -2.74 -30.27 -2.42
C PHE A 258 -2.38 -31.42 -1.47
N VAL A 259 -3.34 -32.17 -0.92
CA VAL A 259 -3.08 -33.30 -0.01
C VAL A 259 -2.37 -34.45 -0.73
N GLY A 260 -1.56 -35.22 0.03
CA GLY A 260 -0.86 -36.40 -0.47
C GLY A 260 0.55 -36.16 -1.01
N LEU A 261 1.06 -34.92 -0.95
CA LEU A 261 2.46 -34.61 -1.22
C LEU A 261 3.26 -34.60 0.08
N GLU A 262 4.55 -34.92 -0.02
CA GLU A 262 5.45 -34.94 1.14
C GLU A 262 5.52 -33.57 1.84
N GLU A 263 5.58 -32.50 1.06
CA GLU A 263 5.67 -31.13 1.57
C GLU A 263 4.34 -30.55 2.07
N THR A 264 3.22 -31.25 1.89
CA THR A 264 1.87 -30.81 2.29
C THR A 264 1.25 -31.66 3.39
N ARG A 265 2.04 -32.51 4.07
CA ARG A 265 1.60 -33.37 5.19
C ARG A 265 0.83 -32.61 6.28
N ILE A 266 1.13 -31.33 6.49
CA ILE A 266 0.40 -30.49 7.46
C ILE A 266 -1.11 -30.42 7.16
N LEU A 267 -1.52 -30.57 5.90
CA LEU A 267 -2.93 -30.57 5.50
C LEU A 267 -3.71 -31.76 6.06
N GLU A 268 -3.05 -32.81 6.55
CA GLU A 268 -3.69 -33.99 7.15
C GLU A 268 -3.90 -33.85 8.66
N LYS A 269 -3.27 -32.86 9.31
CA LYS A 269 -3.44 -32.59 10.75
C LYS A 269 -4.91 -32.25 11.03
N THR A 270 -5.51 -32.86 12.06
CA THR A 270 -6.95 -32.70 12.39
C THR A 270 -7.37 -31.24 12.58
N SER A 271 -6.55 -30.44 13.26
CA SER A 271 -6.82 -29.00 13.46
C SER A 271 -6.80 -28.21 12.14
N VAL A 272 -5.96 -28.64 11.20
CA VAL A 272 -5.80 -28.04 9.86
C VAL A 272 -6.91 -28.50 8.91
N VAL A 273 -7.39 -29.73 9.04
CA VAL A 273 -8.60 -30.22 8.33
C VAL A 273 -9.78 -29.29 8.62
N ALA A 274 -9.95 -28.89 9.88
CA ALA A 274 -11.00 -27.98 10.33
C ALA A 274 -10.69 -26.48 10.15
N LEU A 275 -9.51 -26.12 9.60
CA LEU A 275 -9.02 -24.73 9.58
C LEU A 275 -10.00 -23.75 8.92
N GLY A 276 -10.62 -24.13 7.80
CA GLY A 276 -11.62 -23.29 7.14
C GLY A 276 -12.81 -22.92 8.03
N GLN A 277 -13.30 -23.87 8.84
CA GLN A 277 -14.39 -23.61 9.79
C GLN A 277 -13.90 -22.75 10.95
N ARG A 278 -12.73 -23.06 11.50
CA ARG A 278 -12.11 -22.30 12.60
C ARG A 278 -11.88 -20.84 12.25
N VAL A 279 -11.34 -20.57 11.06
CA VAL A 279 -11.16 -19.21 10.55
C VAL A 279 -12.50 -18.50 10.36
N TYR A 280 -13.53 -19.20 9.85
CA TYR A 280 -14.88 -18.63 9.71
C TYR A 280 -15.45 -18.19 11.06
N ASP A 281 -15.39 -19.07 12.07
CA ASP A 281 -15.95 -18.83 13.40
C ASP A 281 -15.22 -17.72 14.18
N MET A 282 -13.94 -17.49 13.85
CA MET A 282 -13.09 -16.47 14.46
C MET A 282 -13.06 -15.15 13.68
N ALA A 283 -13.56 -15.10 12.43
CA ALA A 283 -13.38 -13.96 11.54
C ALA A 283 -13.88 -12.62 12.13
N GLU A 284 -15.08 -12.60 12.70
CA GLU A 284 -15.64 -11.39 13.29
C GLU A 284 -14.89 -10.96 14.55
N TYR A 285 -14.53 -11.92 15.41
CA TYR A 285 -13.73 -11.65 16.61
C TYR A 285 -12.40 -11.00 16.24
N VAL A 286 -11.63 -11.65 15.36
CA VAL A 286 -10.31 -11.16 14.93
C VAL A 286 -10.43 -9.80 14.25
N SER A 287 -11.43 -9.60 13.38
CA SER A 287 -11.63 -8.31 12.72
C SER A 287 -11.93 -7.20 13.72
N ASN A 288 -12.75 -7.45 14.74
CA ASN A 288 -13.06 -6.45 15.76
C ASN A 288 -11.83 -6.11 16.60
N GLU A 289 -11.04 -7.11 17.01
CA GLU A 289 -9.78 -6.93 17.73
C GLU A 289 -8.71 -6.15 16.94
N LEU A 290 -8.82 -6.11 15.61
CA LEU A 290 -7.92 -5.38 14.71
C LEU A 290 -8.48 -4.05 14.20
N THR A 291 -9.66 -3.62 14.67
CA THR A 291 -10.29 -2.35 14.27
C THR A 291 -10.21 -1.32 15.40
N PRO A 292 -9.10 -0.57 15.53
CA PRO A 292 -9.03 0.49 16.53
C PRO A 292 -9.96 1.66 16.20
N GLY A 293 -10.49 2.30 17.23
CA GLY A 293 -10.96 3.67 17.18
C GLY A 293 -9.78 4.67 17.15
N VAL A 294 -10.05 5.91 16.72
CA VAL A 294 -9.02 6.97 16.62
C VAL A 294 -8.43 7.41 17.97
N GLN A 295 -9.06 6.99 19.08
CA GLN A 295 -8.63 7.26 20.45
C GLN A 295 -7.89 6.09 21.08
N ASP A 296 -7.89 4.93 20.43
CA ASP A 296 -7.32 3.72 21.02
C ASP A 296 -5.80 3.85 21.09
N GLU A 297 -5.24 3.27 22.15
CA GLU A 297 -3.80 3.18 22.29
C GLU A 297 -3.23 2.39 21.10
N TYR A 298 -2.12 2.85 20.54
CA TYR A 298 -1.48 2.27 19.34
C TYR A 298 -2.25 2.41 18.02
N ALA A 299 -3.40 3.09 17.99
CA ALA A 299 -4.05 3.46 16.73
C ALA A 299 -3.13 4.33 15.89
N THR A 300 -3.05 4.04 14.59
CA THR A 300 -2.20 4.75 13.65
C THR A 300 -2.82 4.78 12.25
N LEU A 301 -2.25 5.60 11.37
CA LEU A 301 -2.34 5.42 9.92
C LEU A 301 -1.59 4.13 9.55
N VAL A 302 -2.19 3.27 8.73
CA VAL A 302 -1.57 2.08 8.13
C VAL A 302 -1.61 2.17 6.61
N HIS A 303 -0.61 1.60 5.93
CA HIS A 303 -0.53 1.51 4.48
C HIS A 303 -1.65 0.62 3.89
N GLY A 304 -1.93 -0.51 4.53
CA GLY A 304 -3.08 -1.37 4.24
C GLY A 304 -2.92 -2.36 3.07
N ASP A 305 -1.97 -2.15 2.16
CA ASP A 305 -1.50 -3.18 1.21
C ASP A 305 0.04 -3.29 1.23
N TYR A 306 0.64 -3.42 2.41
CA TYR A 306 2.10 -3.34 2.61
C TYR A 306 2.89 -4.59 2.17
N LYS A 307 2.84 -4.91 0.88
CA LYS A 307 3.61 -6.00 0.26
C LYS A 307 4.95 -5.52 -0.31
N ALA A 308 5.89 -6.44 -0.53
CA ALA A 308 7.20 -6.13 -1.13
C ALA A 308 7.13 -5.38 -2.46
N MET A 309 6.12 -5.65 -3.29
CA MET A 309 5.95 -4.96 -4.59
C MET A 309 5.36 -3.56 -4.48
N ASN A 310 5.02 -3.11 -3.26
CA ASN A 310 4.62 -1.74 -2.96
C ASN A 310 5.75 -0.96 -2.27
N VAL A 311 6.98 -1.49 -2.30
CA VAL A 311 8.17 -0.84 -1.75
C VAL A 311 9.30 -0.88 -2.75
N PHE A 312 9.98 0.26 -2.93
CA PHE A 312 11.23 0.37 -3.67
C PHE A 312 12.41 0.39 -2.71
N LEU A 313 13.38 -0.47 -2.97
CA LEU A 313 14.61 -0.63 -2.19
C LEU A 313 15.78 0.09 -2.87
N PRO A 314 16.73 0.67 -2.13
CA PRO A 314 17.90 1.34 -2.70
C PRO A 314 18.89 0.34 -3.32
N THR A 315 19.39 0.59 -4.54
CA THR A 315 20.26 -0.33 -5.30
C THR A 315 21.61 -0.59 -4.65
N ASN A 316 22.17 0.37 -3.92
CA ASN A 316 23.52 0.28 -3.37
C ASN A 316 23.54 -0.42 -1.99
N GLY A 317 22.42 -1.02 -1.56
CA GLY A 317 22.26 -1.57 -0.23
C GLY A 317 22.54 -0.54 0.87
N ILE A 318 22.76 -1.02 2.09
CA ILE A 318 23.19 -0.21 3.23
C ILE A 318 24.70 0.02 3.07
N THR A 319 25.10 0.83 2.09
CA THR A 319 26.45 1.40 2.14
C THR A 319 26.38 2.59 3.10
N GLU A 320 27.31 2.69 4.04
CA GLU A 320 27.31 3.67 5.15
C GLU A 320 27.16 5.14 4.70
N ASN A 321 27.30 5.42 3.40
CA ASN A 321 27.23 6.76 2.83
C ASN A 321 25.97 7.05 1.99
N SER A 322 25.04 6.10 1.79
CA SER A 322 23.81 6.39 1.05
C SER A 322 22.63 6.66 1.99
N ASN A 323 22.23 7.92 2.11
CA ASN A 323 21.02 8.37 2.82
C ASN A 323 19.70 7.93 2.13
N LYS A 324 19.71 6.86 1.33
CA LYS A 324 18.52 6.39 0.61
C LYS A 324 17.74 5.41 1.47
N ASN A 325 16.49 5.76 1.76
CA ASN A 325 15.55 4.89 2.47
C ASN A 325 14.70 4.08 1.49
N ALA A 326 14.05 3.03 1.99
CA ALA A 326 13.00 2.35 1.23
C ALA A 326 11.82 3.31 0.99
N ILE A 327 11.24 3.27 -0.21
CA ILE A 327 10.14 4.17 -0.61
C ILE A 327 8.87 3.37 -0.82
N MET A 328 7.82 3.75 -0.12
CA MET A 328 6.50 3.10 -0.15
C MET A 328 5.63 3.73 -1.24
N ILE A 329 4.85 2.92 -1.95
CA ILE A 329 3.94 3.36 -3.02
C ILE A 329 2.61 2.61 -2.92
N ASP A 330 1.60 3.03 -3.68
CA ASP A 330 0.28 2.38 -3.76
C ASP A 330 -0.50 2.46 -2.43
N PHE A 331 -0.75 3.69 -1.97
CA PHE A 331 -1.55 4.01 -0.78
C PHE A 331 -3.06 3.91 -1.02
N SER A 332 -3.50 3.05 -1.93
CA SER A 332 -4.90 2.91 -2.32
C SER A 332 -5.80 2.29 -1.24
N CYS A 333 -5.19 1.65 -0.24
CA CYS A 333 -5.87 1.00 0.89
C CYS A 333 -5.49 1.61 2.26
N VAL A 334 -4.94 2.82 2.25
CA VAL A 334 -4.48 3.52 3.44
C VAL A 334 -5.67 3.95 4.31
N GLY A 335 -5.52 3.87 5.64
CA GLY A 335 -6.58 4.22 6.60
C GLY A 335 -6.15 4.00 8.04
N ILE A 336 -7.12 3.98 8.97
CA ILE A 336 -6.85 3.76 10.41
C ILE A 336 -6.69 2.27 10.72
N GLY A 337 -5.66 1.89 11.47
CA GLY A 337 -5.47 0.51 11.90
C GLY A 337 -4.36 0.35 12.93
N TYR A 338 -4.10 -0.90 13.30
CA TYR A 338 -2.88 -1.25 14.03
C TYR A 338 -1.75 -1.56 13.05
N GLY A 339 -0.58 -0.95 13.27
CA GLY A 339 0.58 -1.10 12.38
C GLY A 339 1.04 -2.56 12.18
N MET A 340 0.75 -3.44 13.14
CA MET A 340 1.05 -4.88 13.03
C MET A 340 0.35 -5.58 11.87
N SER A 341 -0.75 -5.03 11.36
CA SER A 341 -1.41 -5.50 10.15
C SER A 341 -0.48 -5.43 8.92
N ASP A 342 0.20 -4.29 8.74
CA ASP A 342 1.16 -4.12 7.65
C ASP A 342 2.41 -5.00 7.87
N VAL A 343 2.87 -5.16 9.10
CA VAL A 343 4.01 -6.02 9.45
C VAL A 343 3.71 -7.49 9.11
N ALA A 344 2.54 -7.99 9.52
CA ALA A 344 2.10 -9.35 9.22
C ALA A 344 1.97 -9.59 7.71
N MET A 345 1.29 -8.69 6.99
CA MET A 345 1.16 -8.79 5.55
C MET A 345 2.54 -8.79 4.86
N HIS A 346 3.42 -7.87 5.25
CA HIS A 346 4.73 -7.74 4.65
C HIS A 346 5.54 -9.01 4.81
N ILE A 347 5.74 -9.49 6.05
CA ILE A 347 6.55 -10.66 6.33
C ILE A 347 6.04 -11.88 5.56
N VAL A 348 4.73 -12.13 5.58
CA VAL A 348 4.10 -13.27 4.90
C VAL A 348 4.21 -13.17 3.37
N HIS A 349 4.18 -11.95 2.83
CA HIS A 349 4.26 -11.74 1.39
C HIS A 349 5.70 -11.73 0.87
N ALA A 350 6.66 -11.29 1.69
CA ALA A 350 7.95 -10.81 1.23
C ALA A 350 9.11 -11.77 1.52
N VAL A 351 9.06 -12.51 2.63
CA VAL A 351 10.21 -13.26 3.17
C VAL A 351 9.99 -14.76 3.01
N LEU A 352 11.03 -15.48 2.61
CA LEU A 352 10.97 -16.94 2.46
C LEU A 352 10.85 -17.63 3.84
N PRO A 353 10.13 -18.76 3.94
CA PRO A 353 9.99 -19.48 5.20
C PRO A 353 11.32 -19.85 5.86
N SER A 354 12.31 -20.28 5.07
CA SER A 354 13.65 -20.62 5.56
C SER A 354 14.34 -19.45 6.26
N ASP A 355 14.03 -18.22 5.85
CA ASP A 355 14.63 -17.01 6.42
C ASP A 355 13.89 -16.55 7.68
N LEU A 356 12.72 -17.11 7.97
CA LEU A 356 11.88 -16.83 9.16
C LEU A 356 12.06 -17.84 10.29
N GLU A 357 12.70 -18.97 10.03
CA GLU A 357 12.99 -20.02 11.01
C GLU A 357 13.93 -19.51 12.13
N HIS A 358 14.05 -20.30 13.21
CA HIS A 358 14.98 -20.06 14.32
C HIS A 358 14.85 -18.70 15.02
N GLY A 359 13.64 -18.13 15.05
CA GLY A 359 13.36 -16.86 15.72
C GLY A 359 13.50 -15.62 14.84
N ASN A 360 13.83 -15.79 13.55
CA ASN A 360 14.01 -14.65 12.65
C ASN A 360 12.71 -13.88 12.37
N GLU A 361 11.54 -14.55 12.42
CA GLU A 361 10.25 -13.86 12.36
C GLU A 361 10.07 -12.87 13.52
N GLN A 362 10.32 -13.32 14.75
CA GLN A 362 10.28 -12.48 15.94
C GLN A 362 11.33 -11.36 15.88
N TYR A 363 12.51 -11.67 15.34
CA TYR A 363 13.55 -10.68 15.12
C TYR A 363 13.08 -9.57 14.17
N LEU A 364 12.43 -9.89 13.05
CA LEU A 364 11.88 -8.88 12.13
C LEU A 364 10.81 -8.02 12.80
N VAL A 365 9.92 -8.61 13.60
CA VAL A 365 8.93 -7.86 14.39
C VAL A 365 9.62 -6.94 15.41
N GLU A 366 10.67 -7.39 16.08
CA GLU A 366 11.43 -6.54 17.01
C GLU A 366 12.15 -5.41 16.29
N GLN A 367 12.70 -5.62 15.08
CA GLN A 367 13.30 -4.54 14.29
C GLN A 367 12.28 -3.46 13.92
N TYR A 368 11.05 -3.86 13.56
CA TYR A 368 9.95 -2.91 13.38
C TYR A 368 9.64 -2.14 14.67
N LEU A 369 9.56 -2.83 15.82
CA LEU A 369 9.24 -2.21 17.10
C LEU A 369 10.31 -1.20 17.54
N CYS A 370 11.58 -1.55 17.43
CA CYS A 370 12.69 -0.64 17.69
C CYS A 370 12.59 0.62 16.81
N ALA A 371 12.39 0.46 15.50
CA ALA A 371 12.27 1.58 14.58
C ALA A 371 11.06 2.48 14.89
N LEU A 372 9.93 1.88 15.30
CA LEU A 372 8.72 2.60 15.69
C LEU A 372 8.94 3.38 16.98
N GLU A 373 9.49 2.73 18.01
CA GLU A 373 9.81 3.36 19.29
C GLU A 373 10.75 4.54 19.12
N ASP A 374 11.83 4.36 18.34
CA ASP A 374 12.78 5.43 18.10
C ASP A 374 12.12 6.61 17.36
N ALA A 375 11.27 6.34 16.37
CA ALA A 375 10.56 7.39 15.63
C ALA A 375 9.52 8.13 16.49
N VAL A 376 8.73 7.43 17.31
CA VAL A 376 7.75 8.05 18.22
C VAL A 376 8.45 8.88 19.31
N ASN A 377 9.51 8.34 19.91
CA ASN A 377 10.28 9.06 20.92
C ASN A 377 10.96 10.31 20.36
N LEU A 378 11.51 10.24 19.14
CA LEU A 378 12.08 11.40 18.46
C LEU A 378 11.02 12.49 18.25
N LYS A 379 9.81 12.12 17.84
CA LYS A 379 8.68 13.04 17.69
C LYS A 379 8.31 13.71 19.02
N HIS A 380 8.23 12.95 20.11
CA HIS A 380 7.94 13.49 21.44
C HIS A 380 9.02 14.45 21.95
N CYS A 381 10.30 14.15 21.71
CA CYS A 381 11.40 15.05 22.08
C CYS A 381 11.32 16.39 21.34
N LYS A 382 10.90 16.40 20.07
CA LYS A 382 10.71 17.62 19.28
C LYS A 382 9.57 18.48 19.83
N THR A 383 8.43 17.89 20.19
CA THR A 383 7.25 18.64 20.67
C THR A 383 7.43 19.18 22.09
N ALA A 384 8.27 18.54 22.91
CA ALA A 384 8.54 18.96 24.30
C ALA A 384 9.53 20.14 24.45
N GLY A 385 10.06 20.69 23.35
CA GLY A 385 10.94 21.87 23.41
C GLY A 385 12.32 21.61 24.04
N GLY A 386 12.83 20.37 23.98
CA GLY A 386 14.18 20.01 24.39
C GLY A 386 14.42 19.82 25.89
N ASN A 387 13.39 19.97 26.74
CA ASN A 387 13.49 19.52 28.14
C ASN A 387 13.37 17.99 28.19
N GLU A 388 14.18 17.33 29.03
CA GLU A 388 14.27 15.87 29.15
C GLU A 388 12.88 15.20 29.13
N CYS A 389 12.63 14.39 28.10
CA CYS A 389 11.43 13.55 28.04
C CYS A 389 11.60 12.45 29.10
N HIS A 390 11.04 12.67 30.30
CA HIS A 390 11.17 11.74 31.42
C HIS A 390 10.45 10.39 31.20
N HIS A 391 9.69 10.22 30.12
CA HIS A 391 9.02 8.96 29.80
C HIS A 391 9.25 8.55 28.35
N ARG A 392 10.11 7.54 28.15
CA ARG A 392 10.31 6.91 26.85
C ARG A 392 9.06 6.09 26.52
N TRP A 393 8.42 6.41 25.41
CA TRP A 393 7.35 5.59 24.85
C TRP A 393 7.90 4.24 24.43
N THR A 394 7.19 3.18 24.80
CA THR A 394 7.51 1.80 24.44
C THR A 394 6.24 1.10 23.99
N PHE A 395 6.35 0.21 23.01
CA PHE A 395 5.28 -0.70 22.64
C PHE A 395 5.45 -2.00 23.45
N PRO A 396 4.51 -2.35 24.34
CA PRO A 396 4.54 -3.64 25.02
C PRO A 396 4.62 -4.79 24.02
N ARG A 397 5.68 -5.62 24.14
CA ARG A 397 5.99 -6.68 23.16
C ARG A 397 4.88 -7.74 23.11
N ASP A 398 4.23 -8.02 24.23
CA ASP A 398 3.09 -8.94 24.33
C ASP A 398 1.87 -8.42 23.56
N ILE A 399 1.54 -7.14 23.67
CA ILE A 399 0.45 -6.51 22.90
C ILE A 399 0.80 -6.51 21.40
N ALA A 400 2.02 -6.08 21.05
CA ALA A 400 2.53 -6.08 19.70
C ALA A 400 2.46 -7.48 19.04
N TRP A 401 2.94 -8.50 19.75
CA TRP A 401 2.93 -9.87 19.27
C TRP A 401 1.50 -10.40 19.13
N ARG A 402 0.61 -10.11 20.10
CA ARG A 402 -0.82 -10.46 20.01
C ARG A 402 -1.45 -9.88 18.74
N GLN A 403 -1.25 -8.58 18.47
CA GLN A 403 -1.78 -7.93 17.27
C GLN A 403 -1.19 -8.53 15.98
N TYR A 404 0.10 -8.85 15.97
CA TYR A 404 0.75 -9.51 14.83
C TYR A 404 0.14 -10.89 14.52
N GLN A 405 -0.12 -11.69 15.55
CA GLN A 405 -0.72 -13.02 15.39
C GLN A 405 -2.16 -12.94 14.89
N LEU A 406 -2.97 -12.02 15.44
CA LEU A 406 -4.33 -11.74 14.95
C LEU A 406 -4.31 -11.28 13.49
N ALA A 407 -3.38 -10.38 13.13
CA ALA A 407 -3.22 -9.92 11.75
C ALA A 407 -2.84 -11.05 10.78
N CYS A 408 -2.00 -12.01 11.20
CA CYS A 408 -1.73 -13.21 10.42
C CYS A 408 -3.00 -14.04 10.18
N ILE A 409 -3.86 -14.20 11.18
CA ILE A 409 -5.13 -14.92 11.07
C ILE A 409 -6.06 -14.22 10.07
N ASP A 410 -6.25 -12.89 10.21
CA ASP A 410 -7.14 -12.13 9.33
C ASP A 410 -6.62 -12.12 7.87
N TYR A 411 -5.31 -12.06 7.70
CA TYR A 411 -4.71 -12.17 6.38
C TYR A 411 -4.93 -13.56 5.76
N LEU A 412 -4.80 -14.65 6.53
CA LEU A 412 -5.14 -15.99 6.03
C LEU A 412 -6.61 -16.08 5.62
N ARG A 413 -7.54 -15.54 6.42
CA ARG A 413 -8.98 -15.49 6.08
C ARG A 413 -9.18 -14.88 4.69
N PHE A 414 -8.56 -13.75 4.43
CA PHE A 414 -8.63 -13.09 3.13
C PHE A 414 -8.08 -13.97 2.00
N ILE A 415 -6.93 -14.61 2.22
CA ILE A 415 -6.28 -15.46 1.21
C ILE A 415 -7.15 -16.68 0.87
N MET A 416 -7.68 -17.35 1.89
CA MET A 416 -8.57 -18.50 1.74
C MET A 416 -9.85 -18.14 0.97
N GLY A 417 -10.50 -17.04 1.36
CA GLY A 417 -11.77 -16.61 0.77
C GLY A 417 -11.65 -16.07 -0.65
N ARG A 418 -10.49 -15.55 -1.05
CA ARG A 418 -10.31 -14.90 -2.36
C ARG A 418 -9.48 -15.70 -3.36
N PHE A 419 -8.35 -16.26 -2.93
CA PHE A 419 -7.33 -16.77 -3.85
C PHE A 419 -7.27 -18.30 -3.89
N TRP A 420 -7.63 -18.98 -2.80
CA TRP A 420 -7.48 -20.44 -2.72
C TRP A 420 -8.68 -21.25 -3.23
N GLN A 421 -9.82 -20.60 -3.51
CA GLN A 421 -10.98 -21.28 -4.09
C GLN A 421 -10.67 -22.03 -5.39
N SER A 422 -9.75 -21.50 -6.21
CA SER A 422 -9.35 -22.07 -7.50
C SER A 422 -7.86 -22.41 -7.58
N ALA A 423 -7.20 -22.50 -6.42
CA ALA A 423 -5.79 -22.82 -6.36
C ALA A 423 -5.56 -24.31 -6.65
N MET A 424 -4.61 -24.56 -7.54
CA MET A 424 -4.10 -25.88 -7.92
C MET A 424 -2.58 -25.81 -8.07
N LEU A 425 -1.89 -26.95 -8.03
CA LEU A 425 -0.43 -27.02 -8.20
C LEU A 425 0.03 -26.34 -9.50
N GLU A 426 -0.70 -26.53 -10.60
CA GLU A 426 -0.40 -25.92 -11.89
C GLU A 426 -0.48 -24.39 -11.83
N THR A 427 -1.41 -23.85 -11.03
CA THR A 427 -1.54 -22.40 -10.87
C THR A 427 -0.41 -21.81 -10.05
N PHE A 428 0.10 -22.55 -9.05
CA PHE A 428 1.28 -22.16 -8.27
C PHE A 428 2.52 -22.15 -9.17
N GLU A 429 2.72 -23.22 -9.94
CA GLU A 429 3.83 -23.35 -10.88
C GLU A 429 3.83 -22.23 -11.94
N LYS A 430 2.65 -21.90 -12.49
CA LYS A 430 2.50 -20.77 -13.42
C LYS A 430 2.84 -19.42 -12.79
N LYS A 431 2.58 -19.25 -11.48
CA LYS A 431 2.77 -17.98 -10.76
C LYS A 431 4.12 -17.86 -10.05
N LYS A 432 4.97 -18.90 -10.04
CA LYS A 432 6.24 -18.91 -9.28
C LYS A 432 7.13 -17.68 -9.52
N SER A 433 7.20 -17.23 -10.78
CA SER A 433 7.99 -16.05 -11.18
C SER A 433 7.24 -14.72 -11.07
N SER A 434 5.94 -14.73 -10.75
CA SER A 434 5.11 -13.53 -10.65
C SER A 434 5.38 -12.78 -9.36
N LYS A 435 6.28 -11.80 -9.41
CA LYS A 435 6.70 -10.99 -8.26
C LYS A 435 5.53 -10.28 -7.57
N ASN A 436 4.50 -9.91 -8.32
CA ASN A 436 3.29 -9.24 -7.81
C ASN A 436 2.23 -10.22 -7.25
N THR A 437 2.48 -11.52 -7.34
CA THR A 437 1.67 -12.52 -6.63
C THR A 437 2.27 -12.74 -5.23
N THR A 438 1.39 -12.74 -4.22
CA THR A 438 1.80 -13.01 -2.83
C THR A 438 2.54 -14.34 -2.74
N LEU A 439 3.61 -14.42 -1.93
CA LEU A 439 4.49 -15.60 -1.89
C LEU A 439 3.71 -16.90 -1.61
N ILE A 440 2.81 -16.88 -0.62
CA ILE A 440 1.91 -17.99 -0.26
C ILE A 440 0.89 -18.41 -1.35
N ASN A 441 0.80 -17.67 -2.47
CA ASN A 441 -0.04 -18.01 -3.62
C ASN A 441 0.76 -18.49 -4.85
N ARG A 442 2.09 -18.63 -4.70
CA ARG A 442 3.00 -19.07 -5.77
C ARG A 442 4.13 -19.98 -5.30
N ASP A 443 4.24 -20.23 -3.99
CA ASP A 443 5.21 -21.11 -3.37
C ASP A 443 4.47 -22.02 -2.36
N VAL A 444 4.52 -23.33 -2.61
CA VAL A 444 3.80 -24.33 -1.81
C VAL A 444 4.37 -24.38 -0.39
N LYS A 445 5.70 -24.32 -0.23
CA LYS A 445 6.34 -24.37 1.08
C LYS A 445 5.97 -23.15 1.92
N ALA A 446 5.91 -21.97 1.29
CA ALA A 446 5.43 -20.76 1.95
C ALA A 446 3.97 -20.86 2.39
N ALA A 447 3.10 -21.43 1.55
CA ALA A 447 1.70 -21.66 1.92
C ALA A 447 1.59 -22.61 3.13
N MET A 448 2.32 -23.74 3.12
CA MET A 448 2.28 -24.72 4.21
C MET A 448 2.84 -24.17 5.52
N ALA A 449 3.98 -23.48 5.48
CA ALA A 449 4.56 -22.83 6.67
C ALA A 449 3.61 -21.79 7.28
N PHE A 450 2.91 -21.02 6.43
CA PHE A 450 1.95 -20.03 6.89
C PHE A 450 0.69 -20.68 7.50
N ILE A 451 0.17 -21.74 6.87
CA ILE A 451 -0.95 -22.54 7.40
C ILE A 451 -0.62 -23.10 8.79
N GLU A 452 0.56 -23.71 8.93
CA GLU A 452 0.98 -24.28 10.21
C GLU A 452 1.10 -23.23 11.32
N LYS A 453 1.64 -22.06 10.97
CA LYS A 453 1.76 -20.93 11.89
C LYS A 453 0.39 -20.42 12.34
N VAL A 454 -0.52 -20.18 11.40
CA VAL A 454 -1.85 -19.65 11.71
C VAL A 454 -2.72 -20.67 12.45
N ASP A 455 -2.56 -21.97 12.19
CA ASP A 455 -3.21 -23.05 12.94
C ASP A 455 -2.91 -22.95 14.46
N ARG A 456 -1.63 -22.69 14.81
CA ARG A 456 -1.21 -22.47 16.20
C ARG A 456 -1.74 -21.17 16.79
N TYR A 457 -1.73 -20.08 16.01
CA TYR A 457 -2.26 -18.79 16.48
C TYR A 457 -3.77 -18.85 16.73
N LEU A 458 -4.53 -19.53 15.86
CA LEU A 458 -5.96 -19.74 16.05
C LEU A 458 -6.27 -20.49 17.34
N GLU A 459 -5.52 -21.56 17.65
CA GLU A 459 -5.73 -22.34 18.87
C GLU A 459 -5.63 -21.44 20.12
N LEU A 460 -4.62 -20.56 20.17
CA LEU A 460 -4.46 -19.57 21.24
C LEU A 460 -5.68 -18.65 21.38
N PHE A 461 -6.17 -18.06 20.28
CA PHE A 461 -7.26 -17.09 20.33
C PHE A 461 -8.65 -17.71 20.42
N GLU A 462 -8.81 -18.97 20.00
CA GLU A 462 -10.03 -19.74 20.26
C GLU A 462 -10.22 -19.95 21.76
N ASP A 463 -9.14 -20.21 22.50
CA ASP A 463 -9.19 -20.34 23.95
C ASP A 463 -9.37 -18.98 24.64
N GLU A 464 -8.67 -17.93 24.19
CA GLU A 464 -8.86 -16.55 24.68
C GLU A 464 -10.33 -16.09 24.53
N LYS A 465 -10.96 -16.34 23.38
CA LYS A 465 -12.37 -16.01 23.12
C LYS A 465 -13.33 -16.77 24.04
N LYS A 466 -13.05 -18.05 24.34
CA LYS A 466 -13.88 -18.84 25.27
C LYS A 466 -13.81 -18.27 26.68
N GLU A 467 -12.60 -17.96 27.17
CA GLU A 467 -12.40 -17.37 28.50
C GLU A 467 -13.05 -15.98 28.63
N GLY A 468 -13.10 -15.21 27.54
CA GLY A 468 -13.75 -13.90 27.50
C GLY A 468 -15.28 -13.95 27.58
N VAL A 469 -15.92 -15.02 27.11
CA VAL A 469 -17.39 -15.20 27.19
C VAL A 469 -17.85 -15.61 28.59
N GLU A 470 -16.95 -16.16 29.40
CA GLU A 470 -17.25 -16.60 30.77
C GLU A 470 -17.10 -15.48 31.83
N LYS A 471 -16.56 -14.32 31.44
CA LYS A 471 -16.47 -13.11 32.28
C LYS A 471 -17.63 -12.17 32.01
#